data_AF-K2S9M4-F1
#
_entry.id   AF-K2S9M4-F1
#
_cell.length_a   1.000
_cell.length_b   1.000
_cell.length_c   1.000
_cell.angle_alpha   90.00
_cell.angle_beta   90.00
_cell.angle_gamma   90.00
#
_symmetry.space_group_name_H-M   'P 1'
#
loop_
_entity.id
_entity.type
_entity.pdbx_description
1 polymer ?
#
loop_
_entity_poly.entity_id
_entity_poly.type
_entity_poly.pdbx_seq_one_letter_code
_entity_poly.pdbx_strand_id
1 'polypeptide(L)'
;MHPLSFHSLLPFAISLVAFFSRNASAKAVFAHYMVCYRPALTLLYKSRSCCRAKDDRRLTLSQVGHADEDHIHTDIEDAVTMGLDGFSLNIGDPRQSFVRESLNAMFDYTRDNHPNFKLFISMDLWAAGDTKPKQSATDFLSLVKDYKGHGAYQLAGPDNLPFVTTFADGGLNNVTWNEWRDELDNKIFFIPDFDGTEGYYDSDPGWWAHWQNTVDGLASWESAWPFRAGYGGEYPGDVSPDETVLQGATNHSKPYMIRM
;
A
#
# COMPACT_ATOMS: atom_id res chain seq x y z
N MET A 1 -2.32 54.61 33.84
CA MET A 1 -0.95 54.12 34.04
C MET A 1 -0.72 52.96 33.08
N HIS A 2 0.39 52.97 32.35
CA HIS A 2 0.91 51.82 31.59
C HIS A 2 1.55 50.78 32.55
N PRO A 3 2.02 49.61 32.09
CA PRO A 3 1.47 48.70 31.07
C PRO A 3 1.57 47.22 31.54
N LEU A 4 1.22 46.25 30.67
CA LEU A 4 2.17 45.23 30.17
C LEU A 4 1.52 44.31 29.12
N SER A 5 2.31 43.88 28.15
CA SER A 5 1.96 42.98 27.05
C SER A 5 2.61 41.61 27.23
N PHE A 6 2.08 40.54 26.61
CA PHE A 6 2.76 39.85 25.50
C PHE A 6 1.86 38.79 24.81
N HIS A 7 2.30 38.35 23.63
CA HIS A 7 1.59 37.50 22.67
C HIS A 7 1.28 36.07 23.13
N SER A 8 0.24 35.48 22.53
CA SER A 8 0.46 34.39 21.57
C SER A 8 -0.60 34.39 20.46
N LEU A 9 -0.15 34.11 19.23
CA LEU A 9 -0.99 33.79 18.07
C LEU A 9 -0.98 32.27 17.92
N LEU A 10 -2.13 31.65 17.66
CA LEU A 10 -2.21 30.45 16.82
C LEU A 10 -3.67 30.24 16.36
N PRO A 11 -3.94 30.15 15.04
CA PRO A 11 -5.29 30.01 14.51
C PRO A 11 -5.77 28.56 14.48
N PHE A 12 -7.09 28.43 14.41
CA PHE A 12 -7.88 27.23 14.11
C PHE A 12 -7.16 26.20 13.21
N ALA A 13 -6.96 24.99 13.76
CA ALA A 13 -6.84 23.79 12.95
C ALA A 13 -8.23 23.41 12.42
N ILE A 14 -8.43 23.45 11.10
CA ILE A 14 -9.67 23.01 10.47
C ILE A 14 -9.60 21.50 10.30
N SER A 15 -10.39 20.75 11.09
CA SER A 15 -10.61 19.33 10.86
C SER A 15 -11.39 19.12 9.56
N LEU A 16 -10.84 18.36 8.62
CA LEU A 16 -11.60 17.88 7.47
C LEU A 16 -12.21 16.51 7.81
N VAL A 17 -13.52 16.50 8.07
CA VAL A 17 -14.31 15.28 8.29
C VAL A 17 -14.58 14.63 6.93
N ALA A 18 -14.18 13.37 6.75
CA ALA A 18 -14.50 12.60 5.55
C ALA A 18 -16.01 12.27 5.50
N PHE A 19 -16.74 12.97 4.62
CA PHE A 19 -18.19 12.82 4.45
C PHE A 19 -18.49 11.95 3.22
N PHE A 20 -18.75 10.65 3.41
CA PHE A 20 -19.01 9.72 2.31
C PHE A 20 -20.45 9.84 1.78
N SER A 21 -20.60 10.17 0.50
CA SER A 21 -21.88 10.27 -0.19
C SER A 21 -22.37 8.90 -0.71
N ARG A 22 -23.67 8.61 -0.57
CA ARG A 22 -24.29 7.31 -0.88
C ARG A 22 -24.66 7.09 -2.38
N ASN A 23 -24.03 7.80 -3.32
CA ASN A 23 -24.39 7.71 -4.75
C ASN A 23 -23.26 7.08 -5.60
N ALA A 24 -23.54 5.89 -6.15
CA ALA A 24 -22.61 5.03 -6.86
C ALA A 24 -22.29 5.47 -8.31
N SER A 25 -22.03 6.76 -8.53
CA SER A 25 -21.63 7.33 -9.83
C SER A 25 -20.33 8.16 -9.79
N ALA A 26 -19.64 8.17 -8.66
CA ALA A 26 -18.26 8.63 -8.52
C ALA A 26 -17.53 7.71 -7.53
N LYS A 27 -16.63 6.85 -8.02
CA LYS A 27 -15.82 5.93 -7.20
C LYS A 27 -14.40 6.49 -7.07
N ALA A 28 -13.96 6.79 -5.84
CA ALA A 28 -12.67 7.44 -5.54
C ALA A 28 -11.61 6.42 -5.05
N VAL A 29 -10.56 6.18 -5.83
CA VAL A 29 -9.61 5.03 -5.75
C VAL A 29 -8.46 5.25 -4.74
N PHE A 30 -8.52 4.76 -3.49
CA PHE A 30 -7.48 5.01 -2.47
C PHE A 30 -6.08 4.50 -2.85
N ALA A 31 -4.99 5.13 -2.34
CA ALA A 31 -3.59 4.67 -2.45
C ALA A 31 -2.74 5.15 -1.25
N HIS A 32 -1.62 4.46 -0.96
CA HIS A 32 -0.89 4.61 0.31
C HIS A 32 0.64 4.57 0.16
N TYR A 33 1.33 4.84 1.27
CA TYR A 33 2.75 5.13 1.32
C TYR A 33 3.54 3.95 1.89
N MET A 34 4.78 3.80 1.44
CA MET A 34 5.78 2.99 2.14
C MET A 34 6.84 3.91 2.74
N VAL A 35 7.05 3.79 4.05
CA VAL A 35 8.30 4.22 4.69
C VAL A 35 9.21 3.00 4.77
N CYS A 36 10.21 2.91 3.90
CA CYS A 36 11.11 1.76 3.90
C CYS A 36 12.09 1.83 5.09
N TYR A 37 11.84 1.04 6.12
CA TYR A 37 12.78 0.90 7.23
C TYR A 37 14.01 0.12 6.75
N ARG A 38 15.16 0.78 6.62
CA ARG A 38 16.47 0.11 6.47
C ARG A 38 17.10 -0.16 7.85
N PRO A 39 17.13 -1.42 8.32
CA PRO A 39 18.16 -1.87 9.23
C PRO A 39 19.21 -2.64 8.43
N ALA A 40 20.41 -2.06 8.30
CA ALA A 40 21.57 -2.89 8.07
C ALA A 40 21.77 -3.79 9.29
N LEU A 41 21.66 -5.11 9.09
CA LEU A 41 22.36 -6.16 9.81
C LEU A 41 22.29 -6.18 11.36
N THR A 42 21.69 -7.27 11.88
CA THR A 42 21.82 -7.81 13.27
C THR A 42 20.80 -7.36 14.32
N LEU A 43 20.26 -8.35 15.05
CA LEU A 43 19.48 -8.19 16.29
C LEU A 43 20.18 -7.27 17.31
N LEU A 44 19.40 -6.49 18.06
CA LEU A 44 19.40 -6.56 19.52
C LEU A 44 18.20 -5.82 20.15
N TYR A 45 17.35 -6.58 20.85
CA TYR A 45 16.25 -6.06 21.66
C TYR A 45 16.80 -5.45 22.96
N LYS A 46 16.62 -4.14 23.20
CA LYS A 46 16.76 -3.55 24.54
C LYS A 46 15.99 -2.25 24.70
N SER A 47 15.19 -2.18 25.76
CA SER A 47 14.33 -1.04 26.08
C SER A 47 15.11 0.17 26.60
N ARG A 48 14.70 1.38 26.19
CA ARG A 48 14.15 2.45 27.07
C ARG A 48 14.03 3.80 26.34
N SER A 49 12.84 4.40 26.46
CA SER A 49 12.55 5.85 26.49
C SER A 49 13.46 6.84 25.73
N CYS A 50 12.95 7.39 24.62
CA CYS A 50 13.03 8.84 24.38
C CYS A 50 11.97 9.33 23.37
N CYS A 51 10.86 9.88 23.87
CA CYS A 51 9.98 10.71 23.03
C CYS A 51 10.59 12.11 22.89
N ARG A 52 11.30 12.42 21.78
CA ARG A 52 11.56 13.82 21.37
C ARG A 52 12.11 14.02 19.93
N ALA A 53 11.20 14.16 18.97
CA ALA A 53 11.24 15.06 17.81
C ALA A 53 9.82 15.03 17.21
N LYS A 54 9.09 16.13 16.97
CA LYS A 54 9.43 17.30 16.13
C LYS A 54 9.90 16.92 14.73
N ASP A 55 9.01 16.30 13.95
CA ASP A 55 8.61 16.85 12.66
C ASP A 55 7.24 16.26 12.25
N ASP A 56 6.31 17.15 11.89
CA ASP A 56 4.92 16.83 11.53
C ASP A 56 4.89 16.37 10.06
N ARG A 57 5.45 15.18 9.78
CA ARG A 57 5.45 14.57 8.45
C ARG A 57 4.05 14.06 8.14
N ARG A 58 3.30 14.90 7.42
CA ARG A 58 1.90 14.67 7.06
C ARG A 58 1.77 13.52 6.07
N LEU A 59 0.75 12.68 6.28
CA LEU A 59 0.22 11.83 5.22
C LEU A 59 -0.33 12.70 4.09
N THR A 60 -0.01 12.35 2.84
CA THR A 60 -0.78 12.72 1.65
C THR A 60 -1.56 11.47 1.18
N LEU A 61 -2.20 11.48 -0.01
CA LEU A 61 -3.01 10.34 -0.50
C LEU A 61 -3.12 10.38 -2.05
N SER A 62 -2.31 9.61 -2.80
CA SER A 62 -2.23 9.72 -4.27
C SER A 62 -2.99 8.62 -5.04
N GLN A 63 -4.30 8.82 -5.16
CA GLN A 63 -5.27 7.96 -5.86
C GLN A 63 -4.99 7.85 -7.39
N VAL A 64 -4.87 6.64 -7.97
CA VAL A 64 -4.78 6.46 -9.45
C VAL A 64 -6.16 6.61 -10.10
N GLY A 65 -6.67 7.84 -10.09
CA GLY A 65 -7.91 8.25 -10.76
C GLY A 65 -7.64 8.83 -12.14
N HIS A 66 -8.58 9.65 -12.63
CA HIS A 66 -8.32 10.58 -13.73
C HIS A 66 -7.47 11.77 -13.19
N ALA A 67 -6.21 11.48 -12.86
CA ALA A 67 -5.19 12.49 -12.63
C ALA A 67 -4.63 12.92 -13.99
N ASP A 68 -4.59 14.22 -14.24
CA ASP A 68 -3.82 14.76 -15.37
C ASP A 68 -2.32 14.82 -15.03
N GLU A 69 -1.52 15.11 -16.05
CA GLU A 69 -0.06 15.09 -16.01
C GLU A 69 0.53 16.07 -14.97
N ASP A 70 -0.07 17.26 -14.81
CA ASP A 70 0.38 18.28 -13.85
C ASP A 70 0.18 17.82 -12.39
N HIS A 71 -0.95 17.15 -12.09
CA HIS A 71 -1.17 16.54 -10.77
C HIS A 71 -0.18 15.41 -10.50
N ILE A 72 0.06 14.53 -11.48
CA ILE A 72 1.01 13.41 -11.37
C ILE A 72 2.43 13.91 -11.06
N HIS A 73 2.89 14.95 -11.76
CA HIS A 73 4.19 15.55 -11.52
C HIS A 73 4.28 16.16 -10.11
N THR A 74 3.26 16.91 -9.70
CA THR A 74 3.20 17.55 -8.38
C THR A 74 3.24 16.52 -7.24
N ASP A 75 2.44 15.46 -7.32
CA ASP A 75 2.39 14.40 -6.30
C ASP A 75 3.75 13.69 -6.15
N ILE A 76 4.46 13.42 -7.26
CA ILE A 76 5.77 12.78 -7.24
C ILE A 76 6.84 13.72 -6.65
N GLU A 77 6.87 14.99 -7.06
CA GLU A 77 7.81 15.99 -6.53
C GLU A 77 7.61 16.23 -5.02
N ASP A 78 6.36 16.36 -4.57
CA ASP A 78 6.05 16.51 -3.14
C ASP A 78 6.46 15.25 -2.35
N ALA A 79 6.20 14.05 -2.88
CA ALA A 79 6.58 12.81 -2.22
C ALA A 79 8.10 12.63 -2.10
N VAL A 80 8.85 12.94 -3.18
CA VAL A 80 10.32 12.95 -3.17
C VAL A 80 10.85 14.01 -2.20
N THR A 81 10.24 15.20 -2.16
CA THR A 81 10.59 16.28 -1.23
C THR A 81 10.34 15.90 0.23
N MET A 82 9.31 15.09 0.50
CA MET A 82 9.03 14.51 1.82
C MET A 82 10.00 13.37 2.20
N GLY A 83 10.85 12.92 1.28
CA GLY A 83 11.81 11.84 1.49
C GLY A 83 11.19 10.44 1.43
N LEU A 84 10.14 10.26 0.62
CA LEU A 84 9.51 8.97 0.36
C LEU A 84 10.24 8.23 -0.77
N ASP A 85 10.31 6.90 -0.68
CA ASP A 85 11.01 6.06 -1.67
C ASP A 85 10.12 5.65 -2.86
N GLY A 86 8.80 5.83 -2.77
CA GLY A 86 7.89 5.37 -3.82
C GLY A 86 6.40 5.38 -3.49
N PHE A 87 5.59 4.92 -4.45
CA PHE A 87 4.14 4.75 -4.32
C PHE A 87 3.65 3.32 -4.53
N SER A 88 2.68 2.91 -3.71
CA SER A 88 1.84 1.73 -3.94
C SER A 88 0.63 2.13 -4.79
N LEU A 89 0.67 1.80 -6.08
CA LEU A 89 -0.35 2.19 -7.06
C LEU A 89 -1.55 1.26 -6.96
N ASN A 90 -2.52 1.65 -6.13
CA ASN A 90 -3.72 0.85 -5.86
C ASN A 90 -4.81 1.12 -6.91
N ILE A 91 -5.25 0.06 -7.60
CA ILE A 91 -6.02 0.14 -8.85
C ILE A 91 -7.25 -0.77 -8.74
N GLY A 92 -8.46 -0.20 -8.89
CA GLY A 92 -9.73 -0.92 -8.72
C GLY A 92 -10.46 -1.36 -9.99
N ASP A 93 -10.08 -0.89 -11.18
CA ASP A 93 -10.59 -1.41 -12.45
C ASP A 93 -9.52 -1.26 -13.55
N PRO A 94 -8.74 -2.31 -13.86
CA PRO A 94 -7.60 -2.23 -14.77
C PRO A 94 -8.00 -2.02 -16.24
N ARG A 95 -9.30 -2.03 -16.56
CA ARG A 95 -9.82 -1.85 -17.94
C ARG A 95 -10.05 -0.38 -18.33
N GLN A 96 -10.09 0.53 -17.36
CA GLN A 96 -10.41 1.94 -17.62
C GLN A 96 -9.24 2.58 -18.39
N SER A 97 -9.52 3.31 -19.48
CA SER A 97 -8.46 3.85 -20.35
C SER A 97 -7.50 4.76 -19.58
N PHE A 98 -8.04 5.60 -18.70
CA PHE A 98 -7.26 6.51 -17.86
C PHE A 98 -6.22 5.79 -16.98
N VAL A 99 -6.44 4.52 -16.60
CA VAL A 99 -5.46 3.79 -15.78
C VAL A 99 -4.13 3.63 -16.53
N ARG A 100 -4.16 3.27 -17.82
CA ARG A 100 -2.92 3.14 -18.60
C ARG A 100 -2.32 4.50 -18.96
N GLU A 101 -3.15 5.52 -19.18
CA GLU A 101 -2.71 6.89 -19.43
C GLU A 101 -1.97 7.46 -18.20
N SER A 102 -2.58 7.41 -17.02
CA SER A 102 -1.97 7.84 -15.76
C SER A 102 -0.73 7.01 -15.40
N LEU A 103 -0.77 5.68 -15.58
CA LEU A 103 0.41 4.84 -15.31
C LEU A 103 1.57 5.17 -16.23
N ASN A 104 1.35 5.38 -17.53
CA ASN A 104 2.42 5.81 -18.43
C ASN A 104 3.05 7.12 -17.95
N ALA A 105 2.25 8.15 -17.69
CA ALA A 105 2.73 9.44 -17.20
C ALA A 105 3.52 9.29 -15.88
N MET A 106 2.99 8.57 -14.88
CA MET A 106 3.67 8.32 -13.61
C MET A 106 5.00 7.58 -13.79
N PHE A 107 5.01 6.48 -14.56
CA PHE A 107 6.18 5.64 -14.75
C PHE A 107 7.27 6.34 -15.58
N ASP A 108 6.91 7.00 -16.68
CA ASP A 108 7.83 7.76 -17.53
C ASP A 108 8.45 8.93 -16.73
N TYR A 109 7.63 9.77 -16.11
CA TYR A 109 8.11 10.91 -15.33
C TYR A 109 9.02 10.50 -14.17
N THR A 110 8.64 9.44 -13.43
CA THR A 110 9.46 8.90 -12.33
C THR A 110 10.81 8.39 -12.85
N ARG A 111 10.82 7.66 -13.97
CA ARG A 111 12.06 7.13 -14.55
C ARG A 111 13.03 8.25 -14.93
N ASP A 112 12.50 9.30 -15.55
CA ASP A 112 13.32 10.34 -16.20
C ASP A 112 13.78 11.44 -15.23
N ASN A 113 12.99 11.74 -14.18
CA ASN A 113 13.28 12.81 -13.22
C ASN A 113 13.72 12.28 -11.84
N HIS A 114 13.16 11.15 -11.39
CA HIS A 114 13.32 10.62 -10.03
C HIS A 114 13.76 9.15 -10.01
N PRO A 115 14.93 8.80 -10.59
CA PRO A 115 15.33 7.40 -10.82
C PRO A 115 15.51 6.55 -9.55
N ASN A 116 15.54 7.16 -8.37
CA ASN A 116 15.55 6.48 -7.07
C ASN A 116 14.15 6.24 -6.49
N PHE A 117 13.15 7.03 -6.89
CA PHE A 117 11.75 6.84 -6.53
C PHE A 117 11.17 5.68 -7.35
N LYS A 118 10.28 4.89 -6.75
CA LYS A 118 9.76 3.65 -7.37
C LYS A 118 8.26 3.50 -7.26
N LEU A 119 7.69 2.79 -8.22
CA LEU A 119 6.26 2.55 -8.33
C LEU A 119 6.01 1.04 -8.42
N PHE A 120 4.90 0.55 -7.86
CA PHE A 120 4.48 -0.84 -8.01
C PHE A 120 2.97 -0.98 -7.97
N ILE A 121 2.47 -2.07 -8.53
CA ILE A 121 1.02 -2.31 -8.65
C ILE A 121 0.50 -2.93 -7.35
N SER A 122 -0.53 -2.29 -6.80
CA SER A 122 -1.44 -2.85 -5.81
C SER A 122 -2.79 -3.14 -6.48
N MET A 123 -3.22 -4.39 -6.47
CA MET A 123 -4.50 -4.80 -7.05
C MET A 123 -5.60 -4.60 -6.01
N ASP A 124 -6.52 -3.65 -6.23
CA ASP A 124 -7.66 -3.41 -5.33
C ASP A 124 -8.76 -4.41 -5.67
N LEU A 125 -8.66 -5.61 -5.07
CA LEU A 125 -9.53 -6.74 -5.41
C LEU A 125 -10.94 -6.56 -4.85
N TRP A 126 -11.08 -5.79 -3.77
CA TRP A 126 -12.39 -5.34 -3.28
C TRP A 126 -13.11 -4.48 -4.33
N ALA A 127 -12.48 -3.39 -4.78
CA ALA A 127 -13.08 -2.49 -5.76
C ALA A 127 -13.32 -3.18 -7.11
N ALA A 128 -12.38 -4.06 -7.52
CA ALA A 128 -12.50 -4.91 -8.72
C ALA A 128 -13.72 -5.83 -8.64
N GLY A 129 -13.94 -6.49 -7.49
CA GLY A 129 -15.11 -7.33 -7.20
C GLY A 129 -16.45 -6.59 -7.21
N ASP A 130 -16.41 -5.26 -7.09
CA ASP A 130 -17.55 -4.32 -7.12
C ASP A 130 -17.78 -3.63 -8.48
N THR A 131 -17.02 -4.01 -9.51
CA THR A 131 -17.24 -3.53 -10.89
C THR A 131 -18.33 -4.33 -11.63
N LYS A 132 -18.73 -3.87 -12.83
CA LYS A 132 -19.72 -4.53 -13.70
C LYS A 132 -19.24 -4.55 -15.16
N PRO A 133 -18.94 -5.72 -15.76
CA PRO A 133 -18.85 -7.03 -15.11
C PRO A 133 -17.75 -7.05 -14.04
N LYS A 134 -17.90 -7.92 -13.03
CA LYS A 134 -16.93 -8.07 -11.93
C LYS A 134 -15.53 -8.38 -12.46
N GLN A 135 -14.51 -8.05 -11.69
CA GLN A 135 -13.11 -8.27 -12.00
C GLN A 135 -12.43 -9.06 -10.88
N SER A 136 -11.35 -9.76 -11.21
CA SER A 136 -10.49 -10.51 -10.28
C SER A 136 -9.02 -10.23 -10.56
N ALA A 137 -8.10 -10.86 -9.82
CA ALA A 137 -6.67 -10.75 -10.05
C ALA A 137 -6.24 -11.06 -11.51
N THR A 138 -6.96 -11.94 -12.22
CA THR A 138 -6.70 -12.30 -13.62
C THR A 138 -6.78 -11.09 -14.56
N ASP A 139 -7.70 -10.15 -14.32
CA ASP A 139 -7.86 -8.97 -15.17
C ASP A 139 -6.65 -8.01 -15.09
N PHE A 140 -5.88 -8.06 -13.99
CA PHE A 140 -4.66 -7.28 -13.81
C PHE A 140 -3.43 -7.87 -14.52
N LEU A 141 -3.49 -9.11 -15.03
CA LEU A 141 -2.32 -9.79 -15.63
C LEU A 141 -1.71 -8.99 -16.77
N SER A 142 -2.53 -8.37 -17.65
CA SER A 142 -2.00 -7.54 -18.73
C SER A 142 -1.20 -6.35 -18.20
N LEU A 143 -1.71 -5.70 -17.15
CA LEU A 143 -1.10 -4.54 -16.53
C LEU A 143 0.24 -4.90 -15.87
N VAL A 144 0.26 -5.99 -15.09
CA VAL A 144 1.49 -6.48 -14.45
C VAL A 144 2.51 -6.90 -15.52
N LYS A 145 2.10 -7.61 -16.59
CA LYS A 145 2.99 -8.01 -17.69
C LYS A 145 3.64 -6.81 -18.40
N ASP A 146 2.90 -5.73 -18.63
CA ASP A 146 3.38 -4.55 -19.35
C ASP A 146 4.32 -3.67 -18.50
N TYR A 147 3.99 -3.41 -17.23
CA TYR A 147 4.77 -2.47 -16.39
C TYR A 147 5.91 -3.11 -15.60
N LYS A 148 5.90 -4.44 -15.34
CA LYS A 148 6.91 -5.08 -14.46
C LYS A 148 8.37 -4.95 -14.91
N GLY A 149 8.61 -4.61 -16.19
CA GLY A 149 9.94 -4.35 -16.74
C GLY A 149 10.35 -2.87 -16.77
N HIS A 150 9.52 -1.96 -16.26
CA HIS A 150 9.79 -0.52 -16.36
C HIS A 150 10.93 -0.06 -15.43
N GLY A 151 11.74 0.91 -15.84
CA GLY A 151 12.92 1.37 -15.06
C GLY A 151 12.57 2.03 -13.71
N ALA A 152 11.34 2.50 -13.56
CA ALA A 152 10.79 3.01 -12.29
C ALA A 152 10.00 1.97 -11.48
N TYR A 153 9.93 0.71 -11.92
CA TYR A 153 9.22 -0.35 -11.19
C TYR A 153 10.01 -0.81 -9.95
N GLN A 154 9.33 -0.97 -8.81
CA GLN A 154 9.96 -1.48 -7.58
C GLN A 154 10.33 -2.95 -7.73
N LEU A 155 11.59 -3.27 -7.44
CA LEU A 155 12.10 -4.63 -7.37
C LEU A 155 12.34 -5.01 -5.90
N ALA A 156 12.03 -6.24 -5.52
CA ALA A 156 12.05 -6.69 -4.13
C ALA A 156 12.38 -8.19 -4.01
N GLY A 157 12.61 -8.63 -2.77
CA GLY A 157 13.01 -10.01 -2.46
C GLY A 157 14.49 -10.31 -2.78
N PRO A 158 14.96 -11.53 -2.47
CA PRO A 158 16.36 -11.94 -2.66
C PRO A 158 16.77 -11.95 -4.14
N ASP A 159 15.83 -12.29 -5.04
CA ASP A 159 16.06 -12.38 -6.48
C ASP A 159 15.76 -11.07 -7.24
N ASN A 160 15.49 -9.98 -6.51
CA ASN A 160 15.23 -8.64 -7.06
C ASN A 160 14.12 -8.64 -8.15
N LEU A 161 12.99 -9.27 -7.81
CA LEU A 161 11.85 -9.48 -8.71
C LEU A 161 10.84 -8.32 -8.62
N PRO A 162 10.04 -8.08 -9.68
CA PRO A 162 8.99 -7.05 -9.66
C PRO A 162 8.00 -7.24 -8.51
N PHE A 163 7.83 -6.20 -7.71
CA PHE A 163 6.98 -6.23 -6.52
C PHE A 163 5.50 -6.09 -6.87
N VAL A 164 4.63 -6.96 -6.34
CA VAL A 164 3.17 -6.89 -6.51
C VAL A 164 2.47 -7.16 -5.17
N THR A 165 1.40 -6.41 -4.91
CA THR A 165 0.57 -6.54 -3.70
C THR A 165 -0.92 -6.41 -4.02
N THR A 166 -1.77 -6.53 -3.00
CA THR A 166 -3.23 -6.41 -3.10
C THR A 166 -3.78 -5.50 -2.00
N PHE A 167 -5.02 -5.04 -2.20
CA PHE A 167 -5.99 -4.74 -1.15
C PHE A 167 -7.09 -5.81 -1.19
N ALA A 168 -7.27 -6.52 -0.06
CA ALA A 168 -8.02 -7.76 0.09
C ALA A 168 -7.53 -8.98 -0.73
N ASP A 169 -8.03 -10.17 -0.37
CA ASP A 169 -7.70 -11.47 -1.00
C ASP A 169 -8.44 -11.76 -2.32
N GLY A 170 -9.52 -11.02 -2.58
CA GLY A 170 -10.34 -11.15 -3.79
C GLY A 170 -11.29 -12.35 -3.84
N GLY A 171 -11.46 -13.09 -2.74
CA GLY A 171 -12.28 -14.30 -2.66
C GLY A 171 -11.68 -15.52 -3.38
N LEU A 172 -10.36 -15.52 -3.60
CA LEU A 172 -9.65 -16.57 -4.33
C LEU A 172 -8.98 -17.57 -3.36
N ASN A 173 -8.60 -18.74 -3.87
CA ASN A 173 -7.88 -19.76 -3.09
C ASN A 173 -6.42 -19.90 -3.58
N ASN A 174 -5.62 -20.70 -2.86
CA ASN A 174 -4.21 -20.90 -3.17
C ASN A 174 -3.94 -21.49 -4.57
N VAL A 175 -4.83 -22.33 -5.10
CA VAL A 175 -4.71 -22.90 -6.46
C VAL A 175 -4.83 -21.79 -7.50
N THR A 176 -5.89 -20.99 -7.45
CA THR A 176 -6.10 -19.89 -8.41
C THR A 176 -5.02 -18.81 -8.31
N TRP A 177 -4.51 -18.56 -7.11
CA TRP A 177 -3.36 -17.65 -6.94
C TRP A 177 -2.07 -18.22 -7.53
N ASN A 178 -1.80 -19.52 -7.41
CA ASN A 178 -0.66 -20.16 -8.04
C ASN A 178 -0.77 -20.14 -9.57
N GLU A 179 -1.95 -20.44 -10.14
CA GLU A 179 -2.23 -20.32 -11.58
C GLU A 179 -1.99 -18.88 -12.08
N TRP A 180 -2.36 -17.87 -11.30
CA TRP A 180 -2.09 -16.46 -11.60
C TRP A 180 -0.59 -16.10 -11.53
N ARG A 181 0.18 -16.71 -10.62
CA ARG A 181 1.64 -16.55 -10.57
C ARG A 181 2.35 -17.27 -11.73
N ASP A 182 1.86 -18.44 -12.14
CA ASP A 182 2.35 -19.20 -13.29
C ASP A 182 2.21 -18.40 -14.58
N GLU A 183 1.09 -17.69 -14.77
CA GLU A 183 0.88 -16.73 -15.86
C GLU A 183 1.92 -15.59 -15.90
N LEU A 184 2.69 -15.38 -14.83
CA LEU A 184 3.77 -14.38 -14.73
C LEU A 184 5.18 -15.02 -14.70
N ASP A 185 5.31 -16.28 -15.12
CA ASP A 185 6.49 -17.15 -15.03
C ASP A 185 6.99 -17.42 -13.59
N ASN A 186 6.17 -17.16 -12.57
CA ASN A 186 6.60 -17.00 -11.17
C ASN A 186 7.70 -15.93 -10.96
N LYS A 187 7.87 -14.99 -11.91
CA LYS A 187 8.87 -13.89 -11.86
C LYS A 187 8.26 -12.61 -11.32
N ILE A 188 7.74 -12.68 -10.10
CA ILE A 188 7.27 -11.54 -9.29
C ILE A 188 7.58 -11.84 -7.82
N PHE A 189 7.70 -10.78 -7.01
CA PHE A 189 7.72 -10.87 -5.56
C PHE A 189 6.34 -10.48 -5.03
N PHE A 190 5.58 -11.48 -4.57
CA PHE A 190 4.16 -11.34 -4.25
C PHE A 190 3.94 -11.26 -2.73
N ILE A 191 3.54 -10.09 -2.26
CA ILE A 191 3.19 -9.83 -0.85
C ILE A 191 1.75 -9.29 -0.83
N PRO A 192 0.74 -10.16 -0.87
CA PRO A 192 -0.65 -9.73 -0.79
C PRO A 192 -1.06 -9.36 0.64
N ASP A 193 -2.16 -8.64 0.71
CA ASP A 193 -2.99 -8.55 1.91
C ASP A 193 -4.16 -9.54 1.78
N PHE A 194 -4.21 -10.49 2.70
CA PHE A 194 -5.20 -11.58 2.78
C PHE A 194 -6.00 -11.52 4.10
N ASP A 195 -6.17 -10.32 4.65
CA ASP A 195 -6.96 -10.01 5.86
C ASP A 195 -8.34 -10.67 5.92
N GLY A 196 -9.02 -10.81 4.79
CA GLY A 196 -10.34 -11.44 4.65
C GLY A 196 -10.37 -12.97 4.82
N THR A 197 -9.21 -13.64 4.94
CA THR A 197 -9.13 -15.11 4.95
C THR A 197 -9.16 -15.72 6.36
N GLU A 198 -9.88 -16.84 6.52
CA GLU A 198 -10.07 -17.53 7.80
C GLU A 198 -8.72 -17.96 8.41
N GLY A 199 -8.41 -17.46 9.61
CA GLY A 199 -7.17 -17.76 10.34
C GLY A 199 -6.00 -16.80 10.09
N TYR A 200 -6.17 -15.76 9.25
CA TYR A 200 -5.13 -14.75 8.99
C TYR A 200 -4.66 -14.05 10.27
N TYR A 201 -5.57 -13.36 10.97
CA TYR A 201 -5.27 -12.57 12.17
C TYR A 201 -4.77 -13.41 13.35
N ASP A 202 -5.19 -14.67 13.44
CA ASP A 202 -4.73 -15.62 14.46
C ASP A 202 -3.35 -16.24 14.14
N SER A 203 -2.82 -16.00 12.93
CA SER A 203 -1.64 -16.70 12.39
C SER A 203 -1.79 -18.23 12.48
N ASP A 204 -2.97 -18.75 12.14
CA ASP A 204 -3.31 -20.15 12.36
C ASP A 204 -2.35 -21.11 11.60
N PRO A 205 -1.90 -22.24 12.21
CA PRO A 205 -1.02 -23.19 11.53
C PRO A 205 -1.61 -23.79 10.25
N GLY A 206 -2.94 -23.95 10.17
CA GLY A 206 -3.67 -24.35 8.97
C GLY A 206 -3.69 -23.26 7.89
N TRP A 207 -3.81 -21.99 8.27
CA TRP A 207 -3.64 -20.86 7.36
C TRP A 207 -2.25 -20.91 6.70
N TRP A 208 -1.19 -21.01 7.50
CA TRP A 208 0.18 -21.11 6.98
C TRP A 208 0.39 -22.37 6.14
N ALA A 209 -0.14 -23.53 6.55
CA ALA A 209 -0.11 -24.75 5.76
C ALA A 209 -0.76 -24.60 4.37
N HIS A 210 -1.83 -23.80 4.26
CA HIS A 210 -2.53 -23.54 3.01
C HIS A 210 -1.82 -22.50 2.12
N TRP A 211 -1.31 -21.42 2.71
CA TRP A 211 -0.90 -20.21 1.97
C TRP A 211 0.62 -20.00 1.81
N GLN A 212 1.47 -20.58 2.66
CA GLN A 212 2.91 -20.22 2.73
C GLN A 212 3.72 -20.42 1.43
N ASN A 213 3.25 -21.31 0.55
CA ASN A 213 3.89 -21.59 -0.75
C ASN A 213 3.36 -20.70 -1.88
N THR A 214 2.22 -20.04 -1.67
CA THR A 214 1.57 -19.15 -2.64
C THR A 214 2.05 -17.72 -2.52
N VAL A 215 2.44 -17.27 -1.32
CA VAL A 215 2.88 -15.90 -1.05
C VAL A 215 4.36 -15.84 -0.73
N ASP A 216 5.05 -14.78 -1.15
CA ASP A 216 6.46 -14.57 -0.81
C ASP A 216 6.62 -13.79 0.49
N GLY A 217 5.59 -13.06 0.90
CA GLY A 217 5.42 -12.37 2.18
C GLY A 217 3.95 -12.05 2.46
N LEU A 218 3.67 -11.26 3.50
CA LEU A 218 2.33 -10.73 3.77
C LEU A 218 2.34 -9.21 3.92
N ALA A 219 1.21 -8.58 3.60
CA ALA A 219 0.97 -7.17 3.84
C ALA A 219 -0.36 -6.96 4.56
N SER A 220 -0.54 -5.74 5.05
CA SER A 220 -1.74 -5.25 5.71
C SER A 220 -1.97 -3.78 5.33
N TRP A 221 -3.18 -3.28 5.54
CA TRP A 221 -3.50 -1.86 5.54
C TRP A 221 -4.14 -1.40 6.86
N GLU A 222 -4.11 -2.23 7.91
CA GLU A 222 -4.85 -1.98 9.15
C GLU A 222 -4.50 -0.63 9.78
N SER A 223 -3.23 -0.23 9.71
CA SER A 223 -2.74 1.04 10.25
C SER A 223 -3.11 2.28 9.40
N ALA A 224 -3.48 2.09 8.13
CA ALA A 224 -3.88 3.18 7.22
C ALA A 224 -5.23 3.80 7.58
N TRP A 225 -6.03 3.17 8.45
CA TRP A 225 -7.34 3.67 8.80
C TRP A 225 -7.85 3.30 10.20
N PRO A 226 -8.65 4.20 10.81
CA PRO A 226 -9.29 3.92 12.09
C PRO A 226 -10.38 2.85 11.95
N PHE A 227 -10.67 2.18 13.06
CA PHE A 227 -11.57 1.03 13.19
C PHE A 227 -12.94 1.23 12.52
N ARG A 228 -13.34 0.24 11.72
CA ARG A 228 -14.60 0.17 10.97
C ARG A 228 -15.18 -1.24 11.08
N ALA A 229 -16.19 -1.40 11.93
CA ALA A 229 -17.05 -2.60 11.98
C ALA A 229 -16.32 -3.96 12.10
N GLY A 230 -15.11 -4.00 12.67
CA GLY A 230 -14.30 -5.20 12.83
C GLY A 230 -12.92 -5.15 12.15
N TYR A 231 -12.67 -4.16 11.31
CA TYR A 231 -11.43 -3.97 10.54
C TYR A 231 -10.76 -2.62 10.87
N GLY A 232 -9.46 -2.47 10.64
CA GLY A 232 -8.67 -1.28 10.94
C GLY A 232 -8.24 -1.16 12.40
N GLY A 233 -7.10 -0.49 12.64
CA GLY A 233 -6.58 -0.23 13.98
C GLY A 233 -7.47 0.74 14.79
N GLU A 234 -7.32 0.77 16.12
CA GLU A 234 -8.17 1.58 17.02
C GLU A 234 -8.11 3.09 16.69
N TYR A 235 -6.98 3.55 16.14
CA TYR A 235 -6.72 4.91 15.70
C TYR A 235 -5.79 4.91 14.46
N PRO A 236 -5.69 6.02 13.70
CA PRO A 236 -4.78 6.09 12.55
C PRO A 236 -3.33 5.83 12.97
N GLY A 237 -2.65 4.92 12.28
CA GLY A 237 -1.30 4.46 12.62
C GLY A 237 -1.23 3.43 13.76
N ASP A 238 -2.36 2.90 14.24
CA ASP A 238 -2.36 1.74 15.13
C ASP A 238 -1.99 0.46 14.34
N VAL A 239 -0.94 -0.21 14.80
CA VAL A 239 -0.40 -1.46 14.23
C VAL A 239 -0.70 -2.68 15.11
N SER A 240 -1.50 -2.52 16.17
CA SER A 240 -1.86 -3.63 17.05
C SER A 240 -2.57 -4.80 16.36
N PRO A 241 -3.38 -4.62 15.28
CA PRO A 241 -3.94 -5.76 14.53
C PRO A 241 -2.87 -6.60 13.80
N ASP A 242 -1.71 -6.01 13.49
CA ASP A 242 -0.65 -6.64 12.70
C ASP A 242 0.24 -7.58 13.55
N GLU A 243 0.31 -7.39 14.87
CA GLU A 243 1.34 -8.00 15.73
C GLU A 243 1.40 -9.54 15.62
N THR A 244 0.25 -10.20 15.68
CA THR A 244 0.16 -11.67 15.58
C THR A 244 0.60 -12.19 14.21
N VAL A 245 0.17 -11.50 13.14
CA VAL A 245 0.45 -11.93 11.76
C VAL A 245 1.90 -11.63 11.36
N LEU A 246 2.44 -10.50 11.81
CA LEU A 246 3.86 -10.16 11.73
C LEU A 246 4.75 -11.21 12.42
N GLN A 247 4.36 -11.66 13.61
CA GLN A 247 5.07 -12.74 14.31
C GLN A 247 4.94 -14.08 13.56
N GLY A 248 3.77 -14.37 13.00
CA GLY A 248 3.52 -15.52 12.13
C GLY A 248 4.42 -15.55 10.89
N ALA A 249 4.49 -14.43 10.17
CA ALA A 249 5.33 -14.27 8.99
C ALA A 249 6.82 -14.41 9.36
N THR A 250 7.25 -13.77 10.45
CA THR A 250 8.61 -13.89 10.98
C THR A 250 8.97 -15.35 11.29
N ASN A 251 8.06 -16.11 11.91
CA ASN A 251 8.27 -17.54 12.22
C ASN A 251 8.42 -18.41 10.94
N HIS A 252 7.79 -18.02 9.85
CA HIS A 252 7.89 -18.69 8.54
C HIS A 252 8.97 -18.10 7.63
N SER A 253 9.82 -17.19 8.15
CA SER A 253 10.87 -16.49 7.38
C SER A 253 10.31 -15.69 6.18
N LYS A 254 9.08 -15.18 6.33
CA LYS A 254 8.38 -14.33 5.36
C LYS A 254 8.45 -12.86 5.80
N PRO A 255 8.73 -11.91 4.91
CA PRO A 255 8.61 -10.48 5.23
C PRO A 255 7.14 -10.11 5.46
N TYR A 256 6.95 -9.07 6.26
CA TYR A 256 5.64 -8.48 6.55
C TYR A 256 5.68 -6.98 6.26
N MET A 257 4.66 -6.44 5.58
CA MET A 257 4.56 -5.04 5.17
C MET A 257 3.32 -4.38 5.77
N ILE A 258 3.54 -3.55 6.80
CA ILE A 258 2.52 -2.64 7.34
C ILE A 258 2.46 -1.42 6.42
N ARG A 259 1.27 -1.07 5.92
CA ARG A 259 1.02 0.14 5.11
C ARG A 259 0.33 1.22 5.93
N MET A 260 0.73 2.47 5.68
CA MET A 260 0.29 3.70 6.35
C MET A 260 -0.24 4.71 5.34
#